data_AF-A0AA50UY82-F1
#
_entry.id   AF-A0AA50UY82-F1
#
_cell.length_a   1.000
_cell.length_b   1.000
_cell.length_c   1.000
_cell.angle_alpha   90.00
_cell.angle_beta   90.00
_cell.angle_gamma   90.00
#
_symmetry.space_group_name_H-M   'P 1'
#
loop_
_entity.id
_entity.type
_entity.pdbx_description
1 polymer ?
#
loop_
_entity_poly.entity_id
_entity_poly.type
_entity_poly.pdbx_seq_one_letter_code
_entity_poly.pdbx_strand_id
1 'polypeptide(L)'
;NTKSVESFTKVKPVIQQDGTISYGPYSNINPFTEKELNIHYKNNSPFLTVTRLERLIEVSHWGNIAVEEVIEIEHTGAKLKGPFSRYDYQQDHHSGPASVRSYKTFLPASAADVYYRDGNGNISTSNMKIKKDTVELDLRPRYPLFGGWRSHYTLGYNVPSYEYLYNSGNEYLLKMRAVDHIFDDMQINELVTKIILPEGSASIKANFPYPVARLPDSLHFTYLDTKGRPVITFTKRNVVENHIQDFQLR
;
A
#
# COMPACT_ATOMS: atom_id res chain seq x y z
N ASN A 1 -1.75 -16.89 15.21
CA ASN A 1 -0.67 -16.94 16.22
C ASN A 1 -0.30 -18.38 16.59
N THR A 2 0.41 -19.06 15.71
CA THR A 2 1.00 -20.38 16.00
C THR A 2 2.31 -20.17 16.74
N LYS A 3 2.31 -20.37 18.06
CA LYS A 3 3.50 -20.25 18.94
C LYS A 3 4.52 -21.41 18.77
N SER A 4 4.50 -22.11 17.63
CA SER A 4 5.36 -23.27 17.38
C SER A 4 6.66 -22.85 16.71
N VAL A 5 7.75 -22.95 17.46
CA VAL A 5 9.13 -22.82 16.94
C VAL A 5 9.64 -24.22 16.66
N GLU A 6 10.07 -24.49 15.43
CA GLU A 6 10.60 -25.78 14.99
C GLU A 6 12.11 -25.89 15.27
N SER A 7 12.86 -24.83 14.95
CA SER A 7 14.30 -24.76 15.24
C SER A 7 14.77 -23.31 15.40
N PHE A 8 15.85 -23.12 16.17
CA PHE A 8 16.50 -21.82 16.34
C PHE A 8 17.98 -21.99 16.71
N THR A 9 18.81 -20.99 16.40
CA THR A 9 20.25 -20.99 16.77
C THR A 9 20.43 -20.92 18.28
N LYS A 10 21.17 -21.85 18.88
CA LYS A 10 21.36 -21.93 20.34
C LYS A 10 22.60 -21.18 20.82
N VAL A 11 22.58 -19.85 20.78
CA VAL A 11 23.66 -19.01 21.36
C VAL A 11 23.38 -18.81 22.85
N LYS A 12 24.17 -19.45 23.73
CA LYS A 12 23.99 -19.31 25.19
C LYS A 12 24.48 -17.95 25.71
N PRO A 13 23.77 -17.33 26.67
CA PRO A 13 22.52 -17.78 27.29
C PRO A 13 21.30 -17.54 26.39
N VAL A 14 20.42 -18.55 26.29
CA VAL A 14 19.15 -18.47 25.55
C VAL A 14 18.05 -19.13 26.36
N ILE A 15 16.88 -18.49 26.42
CA ILE A 15 15.69 -18.96 27.12
C ILE A 15 14.54 -18.94 26.12
N GLN A 16 13.83 -20.06 25.98
CA GLN A 16 12.59 -20.14 25.21
C GLN A 16 11.42 -20.31 26.17
N GLN A 17 10.47 -19.38 26.13
CA GLN A 17 9.24 -19.42 26.94
C GLN A 17 8.05 -18.99 26.08
N ASP A 18 7.00 -19.83 26.01
CA ASP A 18 5.72 -19.53 25.38
C ASP A 18 5.78 -18.96 23.93
N GLY A 19 6.72 -19.46 23.12
CA GLY A 19 6.94 -19.01 21.75
C GLY A 19 7.82 -17.76 21.62
N THR A 20 8.28 -17.21 22.75
CA THR A 20 9.27 -16.13 22.81
C THR A 20 10.66 -16.73 23.02
N ILE A 21 11.65 -16.26 22.26
CA ILE A 21 13.05 -16.67 22.42
C ILE A 21 13.85 -15.45 22.89
N SER A 22 14.41 -15.52 24.08
CA SER A 22 15.22 -14.47 24.69
C SER A 22 16.70 -14.87 24.66
N TYR A 23 17.53 -14.01 24.09
CA TYR A 23 18.98 -14.18 23.98
C TYR A 23 19.71 -13.21 24.90
N GLY A 24 20.81 -13.66 25.50
CA GLY A 24 21.62 -12.84 26.40
C GLY A 24 21.12 -12.85 27.86
N PRO A 25 21.73 -12.04 28.73
CA PRO A 25 22.80 -11.07 28.44
C PRO A 25 24.14 -11.71 28.07
N TYR A 26 24.90 -11.08 27.17
CA TYR A 26 26.26 -11.49 26.79
C TYR A 26 27.28 -10.50 27.37
N SER A 27 28.30 -11.00 28.06
CA SER A 27 29.39 -10.18 28.66
C SER A 27 30.71 -10.37 27.89
N ASN A 28 31.57 -9.35 27.94
CA ASN A 28 32.93 -9.36 27.36
C ASN A 28 32.99 -9.72 25.87
N ILE A 29 32.09 -9.16 25.05
CA ILE A 29 32.12 -9.31 23.60
C ILE A 29 33.10 -8.32 22.97
N ASN A 30 33.87 -8.78 21.99
CA ASN A 30 34.78 -7.90 21.23
C ASN A 30 33.96 -6.93 20.36
N PRO A 31 34.50 -5.72 20.06
CA PRO A 31 33.89 -4.82 19.10
C PRO A 31 33.62 -5.50 17.76
N PHE A 32 32.47 -5.21 17.14
CA PHE A 32 32.04 -5.77 15.84
C PHE A 32 31.94 -7.30 15.79
N THR A 33 31.64 -7.95 16.91
CA THR A 33 31.33 -9.39 16.91
C THR A 33 29.97 -9.64 16.28
N GLU A 34 29.95 -10.43 15.20
CA GLU A 34 28.72 -10.86 14.51
C GLU A 34 28.50 -12.36 14.69
N LYS A 35 27.24 -12.78 14.82
CA LYS A 35 26.83 -14.20 14.83
C LYS A 35 25.51 -14.34 14.09
N GLU A 36 25.41 -15.35 13.24
CA GLU A 36 24.21 -15.63 12.48
C GLU A 36 23.10 -16.23 13.37
N LEU A 37 21.90 -15.68 13.23
CA LEU A 37 20.69 -16.12 13.92
C LEU A 37 19.70 -16.67 12.90
N ASN A 38 19.31 -17.93 13.04
CA ASN A 38 18.29 -18.56 12.21
C ASN A 38 17.15 -19.05 13.13
N ILE A 39 15.90 -18.80 12.71
CA ILE A 39 14.70 -19.23 13.41
C ILE A 39 13.72 -19.78 12.38
N HIS A 40 13.30 -21.03 12.57
CA HIS A 40 12.26 -21.69 11.79
C HIS A 40 11.02 -21.86 12.65
N TYR A 41 9.90 -21.28 12.20
CA TYR A 41 8.63 -21.30 12.92
C TYR A 41 7.47 -21.33 11.94
N LYS A 42 6.31 -21.76 12.41
CA LYS A 42 5.09 -21.77 11.61
C LYS A 42 4.50 -20.36 11.52
N ASN A 43 4.42 -19.84 10.29
CA ASN A 43 3.73 -18.58 10.00
C ASN A 43 2.76 -18.76 8.83
N ASN A 44 1.45 -18.66 9.11
CA ASN A 44 0.38 -18.76 8.12
C ASN A 44 -0.23 -17.38 7.80
N SER A 45 0.43 -16.28 8.18
CA SER A 45 -0.05 -14.94 7.85
C SER A 45 -0.14 -14.73 6.33
N PRO A 46 -1.04 -13.86 5.86
CA PRO A 46 -1.18 -13.53 4.45
C PRO A 46 0.04 -12.72 3.97
N PHE A 47 0.97 -13.35 3.28
CA PHE A 47 2.15 -12.68 2.74
C PHE A 47 1.81 -12.00 1.41
N LEU A 48 1.32 -10.76 1.49
CA LEU A 48 1.08 -9.90 0.35
C LEU A 48 2.19 -8.86 0.20
N THR A 49 2.60 -8.63 -1.03
CA THR A 49 3.51 -7.55 -1.39
C THR A 49 2.92 -6.77 -2.55
N VAL A 50 2.87 -5.45 -2.42
CA VAL A 50 2.54 -4.57 -3.54
C VAL A 50 3.81 -4.40 -4.37
N THR A 51 3.86 -5.06 -5.52
CA THR A 51 5.02 -5.01 -6.41
C THR A 51 5.19 -3.62 -7.03
N ARG A 52 4.09 -2.97 -7.39
CA ARG A 52 4.05 -1.61 -7.92
C ARG A 52 2.75 -0.92 -7.53
N LEU A 53 2.86 0.31 -7.04
CA LEU A 53 1.75 1.22 -6.81
C LEU A 53 1.95 2.46 -7.67
N GLU A 54 1.03 2.72 -8.58
CA GLU A 54 0.93 4.03 -9.25
C GLU A 54 -0.25 4.80 -8.67
N ARG A 55 0.05 5.89 -7.96
CA ARG A 55 -0.96 6.80 -7.40
C ARG A 55 -1.05 8.06 -8.24
N LEU A 56 -2.20 8.29 -8.84
CA LEU A 56 -2.53 9.50 -9.58
C LEU A 56 -3.41 10.39 -8.71
N ILE A 57 -3.01 11.64 -8.52
CA ILE A 57 -3.76 12.66 -7.78
C ILE A 57 -4.07 13.78 -8.78
N GLU A 58 -5.32 13.92 -9.17
CA GLU A 58 -5.78 14.99 -10.04
C GLU A 58 -6.50 16.06 -9.23
N VAL A 59 -5.91 17.25 -9.18
CA VAL A 59 -6.47 18.38 -8.45
C VAL A 59 -7.37 19.20 -9.37
N SER A 60 -8.60 19.48 -8.93
CA SER A 60 -9.52 20.37 -9.63
C SER A 60 -9.98 21.52 -8.74
N HIS A 61 -9.80 22.76 -9.21
CA HIS A 61 -10.37 23.94 -8.56
C HIS A 61 -11.91 24.00 -8.63
N TRP A 62 -12.55 23.10 -9.38
CA TRP A 62 -14.00 23.04 -9.52
C TRP A 62 -14.69 22.31 -8.37
N GLY A 63 -13.94 21.71 -7.43
CA GLY A 63 -14.51 21.30 -6.14
C GLY A 63 -13.93 20.04 -5.51
N ASN A 64 -13.31 19.14 -6.28
CA ASN A 64 -12.80 17.87 -5.79
C ASN A 64 -11.35 17.61 -6.21
N ILE A 65 -10.73 16.65 -5.52
CA ILE A 65 -9.49 16.01 -5.92
C ILE A 65 -9.83 14.56 -6.20
N ALA A 66 -9.50 14.08 -7.39
CA ALA A 66 -9.68 12.68 -7.77
C ALA A 66 -8.38 11.93 -7.50
N VAL A 67 -8.48 10.79 -6.82
CA VAL A 67 -7.36 9.89 -6.58
C VAL A 67 -7.65 8.58 -7.32
N GLU A 68 -6.71 8.13 -8.13
CA GLU A 68 -6.74 6.81 -8.78
C GLU A 68 -5.45 6.07 -8.46
N GLU A 69 -5.57 4.85 -7.96
CA GLU A 69 -4.45 3.98 -7.60
C GLU A 69 -4.50 2.72 -8.44
N VAL A 70 -3.45 2.49 -9.22
CA VAL A 70 -3.21 1.24 -9.94
C VAL A 70 -2.27 0.38 -9.10
N ILE A 71 -2.75 -0.78 -8.66
CA ILE A 71 -2.12 -1.59 -7.63
C ILE A 71 -1.82 -2.98 -8.20
N GLU A 72 -0.54 -3.35 -8.21
CA GLU A 72 -0.08 -4.71 -8.52
C GLU A 72 0.31 -5.44 -7.24
N ILE A 73 -0.49 -6.43 -6.84
CA ILE A 73 -0.24 -7.26 -5.66
C ILE A 73 0.23 -8.66 -6.05
N GLU A 74 1.13 -9.21 -5.25
CA GLU A 74 1.61 -10.59 -5.34
C GLU A 74 1.57 -11.26 -3.97
N HIS A 75 1.15 -12.52 -3.93
CA HIS A 75 1.34 -13.33 -2.73
C HIS A 75 2.77 -13.89 -2.71
N THR A 76 3.67 -13.28 -1.94
CA THR A 76 5.10 -13.60 -1.90
C THR A 76 5.48 -14.73 -0.94
N GLY A 77 4.52 -15.25 -0.18
CA GLY A 77 4.72 -16.43 0.67
C GLY A 77 4.92 -17.75 -0.08
N ALA A 78 4.78 -18.87 0.64
CA ALA A 78 5.01 -20.22 0.10
C ALA A 78 4.17 -20.51 -1.15
N LYS A 79 4.83 -20.87 -2.25
CA LYS A 79 4.18 -21.13 -3.55
C LYS A 79 3.27 -22.35 -3.49
N LEU A 80 2.15 -22.28 -4.19
CA LEU A 80 1.27 -23.44 -4.36
C LEU A 80 2.01 -24.51 -5.16
N LYS A 81 2.11 -25.72 -4.58
CA LYS A 81 2.63 -26.90 -5.26
C LYS A 81 1.46 -27.80 -5.67
N GLY A 82 1.43 -28.20 -6.94
CA GLY A 82 0.37 -29.02 -7.49
C GLY A 82 -0.82 -28.19 -8.02
N PRO A 83 -1.89 -28.87 -8.47
CA PRO A 83 -3.06 -28.21 -9.04
C PRO A 83 -3.90 -27.52 -7.96
N PHE A 84 -4.57 -26.43 -8.34
CA PHE A 84 -5.60 -25.81 -7.52
C PHE A 84 -6.96 -26.49 -7.77
N SER A 85 -7.62 -26.93 -6.70
CA SER A 85 -8.97 -27.52 -6.74
C SER A 85 -9.95 -26.58 -6.04
N ARG A 86 -10.92 -26.04 -6.80
CA ARG A 86 -11.99 -25.19 -6.24
C ARG A 86 -12.88 -25.98 -5.27
N TYR A 87 -13.16 -27.24 -5.58
CA TYR A 87 -14.01 -28.12 -4.78
C TYR A 87 -13.42 -28.31 -3.38
N ASP A 88 -12.15 -28.72 -3.30
CA ASP A 88 -11.46 -28.96 -2.02
C ASP A 88 -11.33 -27.66 -1.21
N TYR A 89 -11.10 -26.54 -1.90
CA TYR A 89 -10.99 -25.23 -1.26
C TYR A 89 -12.32 -24.73 -0.67
N GLN A 90 -13.46 -25.11 -1.26
CA GLN A 90 -14.78 -24.73 -0.76
C GLN A 90 -15.32 -25.72 0.28
N GLN A 91 -14.97 -27.00 0.17
CA GLN A 91 -15.45 -28.04 1.07
C GLN A 91 -14.83 -27.89 2.46
N ASP A 92 -13.53 -27.59 2.55
CA ASP A 92 -12.84 -27.39 3.82
C ASP A 92 -12.52 -25.91 4.06
N HIS A 93 -13.13 -25.33 5.09
CA HIS A 93 -12.87 -23.95 5.49
C HIS A 93 -11.42 -23.71 5.95
N HIS A 94 -10.73 -24.77 6.40
CA HIS A 94 -9.32 -24.72 6.78
C HIS A 94 -8.37 -24.91 5.59
N SER A 95 -8.90 -25.21 4.41
CA SER A 95 -8.10 -25.34 3.19
C SER A 95 -7.55 -23.98 2.75
N GLY A 96 -6.24 -23.94 2.50
CA GLY A 96 -5.52 -22.73 2.14
C GLY A 96 -5.45 -21.67 3.26
N PRO A 97 -4.97 -22.01 4.47
CA PRO A 97 -4.96 -21.06 5.60
C PRO A 97 -4.02 -19.87 5.38
N ALA A 98 -3.03 -20.01 4.49
CA ALA A 98 -2.12 -18.94 4.09
C ALA A 98 -2.65 -18.13 2.89
N SER A 99 -3.71 -18.59 2.21
CA SER A 99 -4.25 -17.90 1.03
C SER A 99 -4.99 -16.63 1.41
N VAL A 100 -5.01 -15.66 0.50
CA VAL A 100 -5.71 -14.39 0.68
C VAL A 100 -7.05 -14.41 -0.03
N ARG A 101 -8.13 -14.33 0.74
CA ARG A 101 -9.51 -14.26 0.22
C ARG A 101 -9.98 -12.82 0.05
N SER A 102 -9.62 -11.97 1.01
CA SER A 102 -9.93 -10.55 1.03
C SER A 102 -8.94 -9.82 1.92
N TYR A 103 -8.86 -8.51 1.76
CA TYR A 103 -8.14 -7.62 2.65
C TYR A 103 -8.88 -6.30 2.74
N LYS A 104 -8.58 -5.53 3.78
CA LYS A 104 -9.24 -4.26 4.04
C LYS A 104 -8.35 -3.11 3.65
N THR A 105 -8.96 -2.10 3.07
CA THR A 105 -8.36 -0.80 2.74
C THR A 105 -9.09 0.28 3.50
N PHE A 106 -8.37 1.28 4.02
CA PHE A 106 -8.95 2.42 4.72
C PHE A 106 -8.74 3.67 3.89
N LEU A 107 -9.84 4.25 3.43
CA LEU A 107 -9.86 5.52 2.73
C LEU A 107 -10.19 6.66 3.71
N PRO A 108 -9.84 7.92 3.35
CA PRO A 108 -10.27 9.08 4.12
C PRO A 108 -11.78 9.12 4.34
N ALA A 109 -12.24 9.68 5.47
CA ALA A 109 -13.67 9.76 5.81
C ALA A 109 -14.51 10.48 4.74
N SER A 110 -13.88 11.42 4.02
CA SER A 110 -14.50 12.22 2.97
C SER A 110 -14.47 11.58 1.58
N ALA A 111 -14.00 10.33 1.47
CA ALA A 111 -13.97 9.60 0.22
C ALA A 111 -15.38 9.35 -0.33
N ALA A 112 -15.61 9.79 -1.55
CA ALA A 112 -16.84 9.62 -2.32
C ALA A 112 -16.55 8.96 -3.68
N ASP A 113 -17.60 8.51 -4.37
CA ASP A 113 -17.52 7.92 -5.72
C ASP A 113 -16.48 6.81 -5.87
N VAL A 114 -16.38 5.95 -4.86
CA VAL A 114 -15.39 4.86 -4.84
C VAL A 114 -15.71 3.84 -5.93
N TYR A 115 -14.73 3.51 -6.77
CA TYR A 115 -14.84 2.44 -7.76
C TYR A 115 -13.66 1.48 -7.68
N TYR A 116 -13.94 0.20 -7.94
CA TYR A 116 -12.98 -0.90 -7.89
C TYR A 116 -13.10 -1.74 -9.17
N ARG A 117 -12.06 -1.68 -10.00
CA ARG A 117 -12.05 -2.28 -11.34
C ARG A 117 -10.73 -2.97 -11.64
N ASP A 118 -10.70 -3.84 -12.64
CA ASP A 118 -9.47 -4.34 -13.24
C ASP A 118 -9.47 -4.10 -14.75
N GLY A 119 -8.46 -4.63 -15.45
CA GLY A 119 -8.37 -4.53 -16.91
C GLY A 119 -9.56 -5.16 -17.66
N ASN A 120 -10.33 -6.03 -16.99
CA ASN A 120 -11.50 -6.70 -17.57
C ASN A 120 -12.82 -6.04 -17.14
N GLY A 121 -12.77 -4.91 -16.43
CA GLY A 121 -13.94 -4.14 -16.02
C GLY A 121 -14.20 -4.18 -14.52
N ASN A 122 -15.45 -3.93 -14.13
CA ASN A 122 -15.84 -3.76 -12.74
C ASN A 122 -15.68 -5.05 -11.91
N ILE A 123 -15.22 -4.92 -10.67
CA ILE A 123 -15.21 -6.00 -9.69
C ILE A 123 -16.28 -5.71 -8.64
N SER A 124 -17.38 -6.47 -8.66
CA SER A 124 -18.50 -6.26 -7.74
C SER A 124 -18.29 -6.84 -6.33
N THR A 125 -17.23 -7.63 -6.14
CA THR A 125 -16.91 -8.27 -4.86
C THR A 125 -16.15 -7.34 -3.93
N SER A 126 -16.80 -6.24 -3.54
CA SER A 126 -16.30 -5.27 -2.55
C SER A 126 -17.40 -4.89 -1.56
N ASN A 127 -17.04 -4.55 -0.33
CA ASN A 127 -17.98 -4.06 0.68
C ASN A 127 -17.45 -2.79 1.33
N MET A 128 -18.16 -1.68 1.14
CA MET A 128 -17.82 -0.37 1.69
C MET A 128 -18.64 -0.09 2.95
N LYS A 129 -17.96 0.32 4.02
CA LYS A 129 -18.55 0.72 5.30
C LYS A 129 -18.04 2.11 5.68
N ILE A 130 -18.94 3.08 5.69
CA ILE A 130 -18.64 4.44 6.12
C ILE A 130 -18.61 4.47 7.65
N LYS A 131 -17.46 4.79 8.25
CA LYS A 131 -17.32 5.06 9.68
C LYS A 131 -17.15 6.56 9.91
N LYS A 132 -17.13 6.98 11.19
CA LYS A 132 -16.97 8.38 11.56
C LYS A 132 -15.66 8.99 11.05
N ASP A 133 -14.55 8.25 11.17
CA ASP A 133 -13.20 8.78 10.92
C ASP A 133 -12.54 8.21 9.65
N THR A 134 -13.15 7.19 9.02
CA THR A 134 -12.59 6.48 7.86
C THR A 134 -13.70 5.82 7.03
N VAL A 135 -13.43 5.56 5.76
CA VAL A 135 -14.20 4.62 4.96
C VAL A 135 -13.45 3.29 4.92
N GLU A 136 -14.04 2.22 5.45
CA GLU A 136 -13.49 0.85 5.37
C GLU A 136 -13.99 0.17 4.09
N LEU A 137 -13.07 -0.40 3.31
CA LEU A 137 -13.36 -1.13 2.09
C LEU A 137 -12.79 -2.56 2.19
N ASP A 138 -13.67 -3.56 2.28
CA ASP A 138 -13.28 -4.99 2.16
C ASP A 138 -13.22 -5.35 0.68
N LEU A 139 -12.00 -5.56 0.18
CA LEU A 139 -11.72 -5.86 -1.22
C LEU A 139 -11.50 -7.37 -1.39
N ARG A 140 -12.30 -7.99 -2.28
CA ARG A 140 -12.09 -9.38 -2.70
C ARG A 140 -11.60 -9.40 -4.14
N PRO A 141 -10.38 -9.88 -4.41
CA PRO A 141 -9.94 -10.15 -5.77
C PRO A 141 -10.84 -11.20 -6.45
N ARG A 142 -10.82 -11.28 -7.78
CA ARG A 142 -11.63 -12.24 -8.56
C ARG A 142 -11.35 -13.71 -8.22
N TYR A 143 -10.18 -14.00 -7.65
CA TYR A 143 -9.76 -15.31 -7.20
C TYR A 143 -8.92 -15.18 -5.92
N PRO A 144 -8.93 -16.18 -5.04
CA PRO A 144 -8.06 -16.18 -3.87
C PRO A 144 -6.59 -16.20 -4.30
N LEU A 145 -5.74 -15.46 -3.61
CA LEU A 145 -4.31 -15.44 -3.92
C LEU A 145 -3.59 -16.53 -3.12
N PHE A 146 -3.00 -17.47 -3.84
CA PHE A 146 -2.03 -18.42 -3.30
C PHE A 146 -0.62 -17.96 -3.63
N GLY A 147 0.41 -18.51 -2.96
CA GLY A 147 1.79 -18.09 -3.20
C GLY A 147 2.21 -18.16 -4.66
N GLY A 148 2.77 -17.05 -5.15
CA GLY A 148 3.16 -16.80 -6.53
C GLY A 148 2.04 -16.25 -7.42
N TRP A 149 0.80 -16.15 -6.93
CA TRP A 149 -0.30 -15.56 -7.70
C TRP A 149 -0.27 -14.04 -7.57
N ARG A 150 -0.62 -13.36 -8.67
CA ARG A 150 -0.60 -11.90 -8.79
C ARG A 150 -1.99 -11.40 -9.14
N SER A 151 -2.36 -10.23 -8.65
CA SER A 151 -3.56 -9.52 -9.07
C SER A 151 -3.21 -8.06 -9.36
N HIS A 152 -3.91 -7.49 -10.32
CA HIS A 152 -3.75 -6.11 -10.73
C HIS A 152 -5.13 -5.48 -10.82
N TYR A 153 -5.32 -4.36 -10.12
CA TYR A 153 -6.59 -3.65 -10.07
C TYR A 153 -6.37 -2.15 -9.93
N THR A 154 -7.44 -1.41 -10.18
CA THR A 154 -7.51 0.03 -10.01
C THR A 154 -8.57 0.36 -8.96
N LEU A 155 -8.18 1.15 -7.96
CA LEU A 155 -9.05 1.71 -6.95
C LEU A 155 -9.06 3.22 -7.12
N GLY A 156 -10.23 3.83 -7.26
CA GLY A 156 -10.33 5.28 -7.35
C GLY A 156 -11.44 5.84 -6.48
N TYR A 157 -11.28 7.09 -6.06
CA TYR A 157 -12.21 7.81 -5.20
C TYR A 157 -12.00 9.32 -5.33
N ASN A 158 -13.02 10.09 -4.97
CA ASN A 158 -12.98 11.54 -4.89
C ASN A 158 -12.90 11.99 -3.44
N VAL A 159 -12.20 13.10 -3.19
CA VAL A 159 -12.25 13.83 -1.91
C VAL A 159 -12.55 15.30 -2.16
N PRO A 160 -13.22 16.00 -1.23
CA PRO A 160 -13.45 17.43 -1.34
C PRO A 160 -12.14 18.21 -1.30
N SER A 161 -11.97 19.16 -2.21
CA SER A 161 -10.74 19.97 -2.32
C SER A 161 -10.45 20.80 -1.07
N TYR A 162 -11.47 21.32 -0.39
CA TYR A 162 -11.32 22.20 0.77
C TYR A 162 -10.63 21.55 1.99
N GLU A 163 -10.56 20.22 2.05
CA GLU A 163 -9.88 19.51 3.15
C GLU A 163 -8.35 19.46 2.95
N TYR A 164 -7.89 19.50 1.70
CA TYR A 164 -6.49 19.22 1.32
C TYR A 164 -5.81 20.39 0.60
N LEU A 165 -6.60 21.33 0.07
CA LEU A 165 -6.13 22.49 -0.68
C LEU A 165 -6.38 23.77 0.12
N TYR A 166 -5.28 24.44 0.49
CA TYR A 166 -5.30 25.73 1.17
C TYR A 166 -4.92 26.84 0.19
N ASN A 167 -5.45 28.04 0.36
CA ASN A 167 -5.10 29.17 -0.49
C ASN A 167 -4.88 30.46 0.30
N SER A 168 -4.03 31.33 -0.24
CA SER A 168 -3.83 32.70 0.21
C SER A 168 -3.62 33.59 -1.00
N GLY A 169 -4.66 34.34 -1.40
CA GLY A 169 -4.64 35.08 -2.66
C GLY A 169 -4.47 34.14 -3.86
N ASN A 170 -3.37 34.32 -4.59
CA ASN A 170 -3.01 33.51 -5.76
C ASN A 170 -2.05 32.35 -5.45
N GLU A 171 -1.73 32.14 -4.17
CA GLU A 171 -0.89 31.01 -3.74
C GLU A 171 -1.77 29.87 -3.24
N TYR A 172 -1.44 28.66 -3.67
CA TYR A 172 -2.13 27.43 -3.28
C TYR A 172 -1.15 26.49 -2.60
N LEU A 173 -1.63 25.72 -1.63
CA LEU A 173 -0.86 24.71 -0.94
C LEU A 173 -1.70 23.43 -0.90
N LEU A 174 -1.26 22.41 -1.64
CA LEU A 174 -1.78 21.07 -1.56
C LEU A 174 -1.05 20.31 -0.45
N LYS A 175 -1.80 19.72 0.48
CA LYS A 175 -1.26 18.81 1.50
C LYS A 175 -1.99 17.49 1.43
N MET A 176 -1.30 16.43 1.00
CA MET A 176 -1.89 15.09 0.85
C MET A 176 -0.88 14.00 1.19
N ARG A 177 -1.39 12.80 1.49
CA ARG A 177 -0.58 11.61 1.74
C ARG A 177 0.14 11.17 0.46
N ALA A 178 1.44 10.89 0.56
CA ALA A 178 2.22 10.37 -0.56
C ALA A 178 1.80 8.94 -0.95
N VAL A 179 1.33 8.18 0.03
CA VAL A 179 0.81 6.81 -0.05
C VAL A 179 -0.30 6.66 1.00
N ASP A 180 -1.36 5.91 0.71
CA ASP A 180 -2.42 5.57 1.67
C ASP A 180 -2.27 4.14 2.14
N HIS A 181 -3.03 3.83 3.18
CA HIS A 181 -3.22 2.48 3.64
C HIS A 181 -3.84 1.60 2.54
N ILE A 182 -3.15 0.52 2.13
CA ILE A 182 -3.69 -0.50 1.23
C ILE A 182 -4.22 -1.70 2.03
N PHE A 183 -3.39 -2.25 2.91
CA PHE A 183 -3.72 -3.31 3.89
C PHE A 183 -2.76 -3.22 5.08
N ASP A 184 -3.14 -3.80 6.22
CA ASP A 184 -2.33 -3.81 7.44
C ASP A 184 -0.93 -4.40 7.18
N ASP A 185 0.13 -3.79 7.71
CA ASP A 185 1.53 -4.20 7.50
C ASP A 185 1.97 -4.18 6.02
N MET A 186 1.40 -3.27 5.20
CA MET A 186 1.72 -3.19 3.78
C MET A 186 3.20 -2.98 3.49
N GLN A 187 3.66 -3.66 2.45
CA GLN A 187 4.97 -3.48 1.85
C GLN A 187 4.80 -3.20 0.35
N ILE A 188 5.36 -2.07 -0.09
CA ILE A 188 5.36 -1.64 -1.48
C ILE A 188 6.80 -1.58 -1.97
N ASN A 189 7.10 -2.35 -3.02
CA ASN A 189 8.43 -2.40 -3.61
C ASN A 189 8.74 -1.12 -4.39
N GLU A 190 7.80 -0.64 -5.21
CA GLU A 190 7.92 0.57 -6.01
C GLU A 190 6.64 1.40 -5.92
N LEU A 191 6.78 2.64 -5.42
CA LEU A 191 5.76 3.68 -5.41
C LEU A 191 6.09 4.69 -6.51
N VAL A 192 5.10 5.03 -7.33
CA VAL A 192 5.15 6.16 -8.26
C VAL A 192 3.93 7.02 -8.02
N THR A 193 4.14 8.25 -7.54
CA THR A 193 3.06 9.21 -7.31
C THR A 193 3.14 10.31 -8.35
N LYS A 194 2.03 10.53 -9.05
CA LYS A 194 1.84 11.53 -10.10
C LYS A 194 0.77 12.51 -9.64
N ILE A 195 1.11 13.80 -9.60
CA ILE A 195 0.18 14.86 -9.18
C ILE A 195 -0.10 15.72 -10.41
N ILE A 196 -1.32 15.64 -10.93
CA ILE A 196 -1.81 16.48 -12.02
C ILE A 196 -2.36 17.76 -11.41
N LEU A 197 -1.72 18.87 -11.73
CA LEU A 197 -2.13 20.20 -11.27
C LEU A 197 -2.97 20.90 -12.34
N PRO A 198 -3.84 21.85 -11.94
CA PRO A 198 -4.62 22.64 -12.88
C PRO A 198 -3.77 23.42 -13.88
N GLU A 199 -4.30 23.63 -15.09
CA GLU A 199 -3.66 24.46 -16.11
C GLU A 199 -3.38 25.88 -15.57
N GLY A 200 -2.19 26.41 -15.86
CA GLY A 200 -1.75 27.71 -15.35
C GLY A 200 -1.00 27.67 -14.02
N SER A 201 -0.86 26.49 -13.38
CA SER A 201 0.00 26.32 -12.20
C SER A 201 1.46 26.60 -12.54
N ALA A 202 2.12 27.48 -11.79
CA ALA A 202 3.49 27.93 -12.02
C ALA A 202 4.28 28.03 -10.71
N SER A 203 5.61 28.06 -10.80
CA SER A 203 6.52 28.19 -9.65
C SER A 203 6.38 27.09 -8.59
N ILE A 204 6.19 25.86 -9.04
CA ILE A 204 5.86 24.70 -8.20
C ILE A 204 7.03 24.30 -7.30
N LYS A 205 6.78 24.24 -5.99
CA LYS A 205 7.74 23.79 -4.97
C LYS A 205 7.16 22.60 -4.21
N ALA A 206 7.82 21.45 -4.34
CA ALA A 206 7.47 20.24 -3.62
C ALA A 206 8.33 20.08 -2.35
N ASN A 207 7.68 19.82 -1.23
CA ASN A 207 8.28 19.47 0.04
C ASN A 207 7.81 18.07 0.46
N PHE A 208 8.75 17.16 0.64
CA PHE A 208 8.46 15.76 0.94
C PHE A 208 8.84 15.44 2.39
N PRO A 209 8.05 14.60 3.08
CA PRO A 209 8.32 14.24 4.49
C PRO A 209 9.57 13.35 4.66
N TYR A 210 10.04 12.72 3.59
CA TYR A 210 11.19 11.84 3.56
C TYR A 210 11.87 11.87 2.18
N PRO A 211 13.10 11.35 2.05
CA PRO A 211 13.79 11.28 0.76
C PRO A 211 12.99 10.47 -0.28
N VAL A 212 12.76 11.10 -1.42
CA VAL A 212 12.13 10.53 -2.64
C VAL A 212 12.96 10.93 -3.86
N ALA A 213 12.85 10.16 -4.94
CA ALA A 213 13.44 10.53 -6.22
C ALA A 213 12.40 11.27 -7.06
N ARG A 214 12.60 12.58 -7.30
CA ARG A 214 11.76 13.35 -8.22
C ARG A 214 12.10 12.97 -9.66
N LEU A 215 11.07 12.70 -10.46
CA LEU A 215 11.20 12.45 -11.89
C LEU A 215 10.96 13.74 -12.69
N PRO A 216 11.36 13.79 -13.97
CA PRO A 216 11.08 14.94 -14.82
C PRO A 216 9.59 15.27 -14.86
N ASP A 217 9.27 16.56 -14.74
CA ASP A 217 7.91 17.05 -14.86
C ASP A 217 7.40 16.80 -16.30
N SER A 218 6.11 16.50 -16.43
CA SER A 218 5.48 16.25 -17.73
C SER A 218 4.18 17.05 -17.87
N LEU A 219 3.56 16.96 -19.06
CA LEU A 219 2.25 17.55 -19.32
C LEU A 219 1.22 16.44 -19.51
N HIS A 220 0.06 16.62 -18.90
CA HIS A 220 -1.13 15.81 -19.10
C HIS A 220 -2.18 16.62 -19.86
N PHE A 221 -2.87 15.99 -20.80
CA PHE A 221 -3.92 16.63 -21.58
C PHE A 221 -5.22 15.86 -21.35
N THR A 222 -6.21 16.54 -20.77
CA THR A 222 -7.57 16.06 -20.57
C THR A 222 -8.58 17.01 -21.20
N TYR A 223 -9.86 16.80 -20.91
CA TYR A 223 -10.95 17.64 -21.39
C TYR A 223 -10.77 19.09 -20.95
N LEU A 224 -11.06 20.02 -21.88
CA LEU A 224 -10.99 21.47 -21.69
C LEU A 224 -9.57 22.04 -21.43
N ASP A 225 -8.51 21.27 -21.67
CA ASP A 225 -7.15 21.78 -21.58
C ASP A 225 -6.70 22.43 -22.92
N THR A 226 -6.02 23.58 -22.84
CA THR A 226 -5.48 24.26 -24.03
C THR A 226 -3.96 24.16 -24.13
N LYS A 227 -3.25 24.35 -23.01
CA LYS A 227 -1.78 24.28 -22.92
C LYS A 227 -1.28 23.01 -22.22
N GLY A 228 -2.20 22.26 -21.62
CA GLY A 228 -1.89 21.07 -20.83
C GLY A 228 -1.65 21.38 -19.35
N ARG A 229 -1.84 20.36 -18.53
CA ARG A 229 -1.71 20.37 -17.07
C ARG A 229 -0.32 19.91 -16.64
N PRO A 230 0.40 20.67 -15.80
CA PRO A 230 1.69 20.23 -15.30
C PRO A 230 1.52 19.04 -14.36
N VAL A 231 2.38 18.03 -14.53
CA VAL A 231 2.40 16.82 -13.72
C VAL A 231 3.71 16.73 -12.96
N ILE A 232 3.61 16.71 -11.63
CA ILE A 232 4.75 16.47 -10.76
C ILE A 232 4.80 14.98 -10.43
N THR A 233 5.92 14.34 -10.73
CA THR A 233 6.10 12.91 -10.49
C THR A 233 7.26 12.65 -9.55
N PHE A 234 7.05 11.78 -8.57
CA PHE A 234 8.13 11.25 -7.73
C PHE A 234 7.98 9.76 -7.50
N THR A 235 9.09 9.10 -7.19
CA THR A 235 9.14 7.67 -6.92
C THR A 235 9.92 7.36 -5.65
N LYS A 236 9.54 6.25 -5.00
CA LYS A 236 10.22 5.70 -3.83
C LYS A 236 10.17 4.18 -3.87
N ARG A 237 11.21 3.54 -3.35
CA ARG A 237 11.27 2.09 -3.17
C ARG A 237 11.18 1.73 -1.69
N ASN A 238 10.74 0.50 -1.41
CA ASN A 238 10.62 -0.07 -0.06
C ASN A 238 9.78 0.82 0.87
N VAL A 239 8.54 1.08 0.45
CA VAL A 239 7.58 1.86 1.23
C VAL A 239 6.81 0.90 2.15
N VAL A 240 6.60 1.33 3.39
CA VAL A 240 5.87 0.60 4.43
C VAL A 240 4.84 1.51 5.07
N GLU A 241 3.95 0.98 5.90
CA GLU A 241 2.89 1.74 6.56
C GLU A 241 3.36 3.01 7.29
N ASN A 242 4.53 2.99 7.93
CA ASN A 242 5.11 4.17 8.60
C ASN A 242 5.46 5.34 7.66
N HIS A 243 5.42 5.14 6.35
CA HIS A 243 5.61 6.18 5.34
C HIS A 243 4.29 6.87 4.91
N ILE A 244 3.15 6.52 5.52
CA ILE A 244 1.90 7.27 5.37
C ILE A 244 2.08 8.63 6.06
N GLN A 245 2.58 9.61 5.29
CA GLN A 245 2.85 10.96 5.72
C GLN A 245 2.48 11.93 4.61
N ASP A 246 2.15 13.16 4.99
CA ASP A 246 1.73 14.19 4.05
C ASP A 246 2.93 14.84 3.37
N PHE A 247 2.88 14.96 2.05
CA PHE A 247 3.71 15.89 1.29
C PHE A 247 2.99 17.23 1.16
N GLN A 248 3.76 18.27 0.82
CA GLN A 248 3.26 19.60 0.55
C GLN A 248 3.71 20.05 -0.83
N LEU A 249 2.80 20.64 -1.60
CA LEU A 249 3.10 21.22 -2.90
C LEU A 249 2.52 22.63 -2.94
N ARG A 250 3.41 23.61 -3.11
CA ARG A 250 3.08 25.04 -3.25
C ARG A 250 3.24 25.50 -4.69
#